data_AF-A0A932L555-F1
#
_entry.id   AF-A0A932L555-F1
#
_cell.length_a   1.000
_cell.length_b   1.000
_cell.length_c   1.000
_cell.angle_alpha   90.00
_cell.angle_beta   90.00
_cell.angle_gamma   90.00
#
_symmetry.space_group_name_H-M   'P 1'
#
loop_
_entity.id
_entity.type
_entity.pdbx_description
1 polymer ?
#
loop_
_entity_poly.entity_id
_entity_poly.type
_entity_poly.pdbx_seq_one_letter_code
_entity_poly.pdbx_strand_id
1 'polypeptide(L)'
;MPFNLEQYASWLDTRSDLFWPAAPQPDRPHAKPHLKRLRGVQAVTFSVYGTLVTISGGELYFVHPEKFIMETALDKTIQEFKMWQSMSRKPGKPSEYMGKMYEQILDEARIARSSGGERYPQAPSDDEWERNVKRLIKN
;
A
#
# COMPACT_ATOMS: atom_id res chain seq x y z
N MET A 1 11.54 -3.85 32.77
CA MET A 1 11.70 -3.80 31.31
C MET A 1 10.52 -3.03 30.73
N PRO A 2 10.72 -2.09 29.79
CA PRO A 2 9.60 -1.41 29.14
C PRO A 2 8.85 -2.41 28.25
N PHE A 3 7.50 -2.35 28.27
CA PHE A 3 6.67 -3.14 27.35
C PHE A 3 6.83 -2.62 25.92
N ASN A 4 6.78 -3.51 24.93
CA ASN A 4 6.53 -3.10 23.55
C ASN A 4 5.02 -2.76 23.37
N LEU A 5 4.63 -2.15 22.24
CA LEU A 5 3.24 -1.67 22.04
C LEU A 5 2.20 -2.79 22.13
N GLU A 6 2.48 -3.98 21.59
CA GLU A 6 1.55 -5.12 21.61
C GLU A 6 1.40 -5.71 23.01
N GLN A 7 2.51 -5.82 23.75
CA GLN A 7 2.53 -6.27 25.15
C GLN A 7 1.82 -5.25 26.05
N TYR A 8 1.96 -3.96 25.77
CA TYR A 8 1.28 -2.90 26.49
C TYR A 8 -0.23 -2.95 26.26
N ALA A 9 -0.68 -3.15 25.01
CA ALA A 9 -2.10 -3.32 24.68
C ALA A 9 -2.70 -4.54 25.41
N SER A 10 -2.02 -5.68 25.37
CA SER A 10 -2.48 -6.91 26.04
C SER A 10 -2.51 -6.77 27.57
N TRP A 11 -1.58 -5.99 28.15
CA TRP A 11 -1.55 -5.71 29.58
C TRP A 11 -2.67 -4.75 30.02
N LEU A 12 -3.04 -3.78 29.18
CA LEU A 12 -4.17 -2.88 29.44
C LEU A 12 -5.49 -3.65 29.61
N ASP A 13 -5.69 -4.74 28.86
CA ASP A 13 -6.89 -5.58 28.99
C ASP A 13 -6.97 -6.33 30.33
N THR A 14 -5.84 -6.50 31.03
CA THR A 14 -5.80 -7.15 32.36
C THR A 14 -6.06 -6.18 33.52
N ARG A 15 -6.10 -4.87 33.24
CA ARG A 15 -6.28 -3.84 34.27
C ARG A 15 -7.75 -3.64 34.61
N SER A 16 -8.15 -4.23 35.73
CA SER A 16 -9.50 -4.07 36.29
C SER A 16 -9.79 -2.68 36.86
N ASP A 17 -8.78 -1.81 36.98
CA ASP A 17 -8.90 -0.45 37.51
C ASP A 17 -9.20 0.59 36.41
N LEU A 18 -9.11 0.21 35.14
CA LEU A 18 -9.45 1.06 34.00
C LEU A 18 -10.79 0.62 33.41
N PHE A 19 -11.83 1.45 33.57
CA PHE A 19 -13.11 1.28 32.90
C PHE A 19 -13.04 1.83 31.47
N TRP A 20 -12.17 1.25 30.64
CA TRP A 20 -12.19 1.56 29.22
C TRP A 20 -13.30 0.72 28.57
N PRO A 21 -14.27 1.31 27.86
CA PRO A 21 -15.21 0.52 27.08
C PRO A 21 -14.41 -0.23 26.03
N ALA A 22 -14.59 -1.56 25.97
CA ALA A 22 -14.00 -2.37 24.91
C ALA A 22 -14.38 -1.77 23.55
N ALA A 23 -13.44 -1.80 22.60
CA ALA A 23 -13.75 -1.39 21.23
C ALA A 23 -15.00 -2.16 20.77
N PRO A 24 -16.02 -1.48 20.24
CA PRO A 24 -17.23 -2.16 19.78
C PRO A 24 -16.83 -3.19 18.74
N GLN A 25 -17.43 -4.38 18.79
CA GLN A 25 -17.17 -5.38 17.77
C GLN A 25 -17.52 -4.77 16.40
N PRO A 26 -16.72 -5.02 15.35
CA PRO A 26 -17.01 -4.53 14.02
C PRO A 26 -18.37 -5.05 13.56
N ASP A 27 -19.40 -4.22 13.68
CA ASP A 27 -20.72 -4.52 13.16
C ASP A 27 -20.67 -4.31 11.65
N ARG A 28 -20.50 -5.40 10.91
CA ARG A 28 -20.53 -5.34 9.45
C ARG A 28 -21.97 -5.04 9.09
N PRO A 29 -22.28 -3.83 8.56
CA PRO A 29 -23.65 -3.51 8.22
C PRO A 29 -24.14 -4.57 7.23
N HIS A 30 -25.30 -5.16 7.50
CA HIS A 30 -26.00 -6.05 6.57
C HIS A 30 -26.62 -5.20 5.43
N ALA A 31 -25.75 -4.45 4.75
CA ALA A 31 -26.07 -3.56 3.67
C ALA A 31 -26.07 -4.36 2.36
N LYS A 32 -27.23 -4.39 1.70
CA LYS A 32 -27.27 -4.79 0.29
C LYS A 32 -26.63 -3.66 -0.52
N PRO A 33 -25.61 -3.94 -1.36
CA PRO A 33 -25.02 -2.93 -2.23
C PRO A 33 -26.13 -2.30 -3.08
N HIS A 34 -26.40 -1.00 -2.89
CA HIS A 34 -27.44 -0.31 -3.65
C HIS A 34 -27.07 -0.13 -5.13
N LEU A 35 -25.76 -0.09 -5.41
CA LEU A 35 -25.22 0.03 -6.75
C LEU A 35 -25.05 -1.35 -7.37
N LYS A 36 -25.66 -1.54 -8.55
CA LYS A 36 -25.24 -2.59 -9.48
C LYS A 36 -23.75 -2.39 -9.77
N ARG A 37 -22.98 -3.48 -9.81
CA ARG A 37 -21.54 -3.44 -10.12
C ARG A 37 -21.31 -2.57 -11.36
N LEU A 38 -20.62 -1.45 -11.19
CA LEU A 38 -20.34 -0.52 -12.27
C LEU A 38 -19.36 -1.19 -13.22
N ARG A 39 -19.79 -1.45 -14.46
CA ARG A 39 -18.91 -2.03 -15.48
C ARG A 39 -17.77 -1.05 -15.76
N GLY A 40 -16.53 -1.52 -15.67
CA GLY A 40 -15.33 -0.71 -15.88
C GLY A 40 -14.74 -0.08 -14.61
N VAL A 41 -15.46 -0.03 -13.50
CA VAL A 41 -14.92 0.46 -12.22
C VAL A 41 -14.31 -0.71 -11.45
N GLN A 42 -12.98 -0.74 -11.38
CA GLN A 42 -12.23 -1.81 -10.71
C GLN A 42 -11.98 -1.51 -9.23
N ALA A 43 -11.80 -0.23 -8.87
CA ALA A 43 -11.58 0.19 -7.49
C ALA A 43 -12.08 1.62 -7.26
N VAL A 44 -12.35 1.96 -6.00
CA VAL A 44 -12.60 3.33 -5.53
C VAL A 44 -11.56 3.60 -4.47
N THR A 45 -10.72 4.62 -4.68
CA THR A 45 -9.66 5.00 -3.73
C THR A 45 -10.05 6.28 -3.01
N PHE A 46 -9.89 6.26 -1.69
CA PHE A 46 -10.06 7.42 -0.82
C PHE A 46 -8.69 7.82 -0.30
N SER A 47 -8.41 9.12 -0.24
CA SER A 47 -7.26 9.61 0.51
C SER A 47 -7.47 9.37 2.02
N VAL A 48 -6.40 9.47 2.82
CA VAL A 48 -6.49 9.44 4.30
C VAL A 48 -7.42 10.52 4.87
N TYR A 49 -7.76 11.54 4.06
CA TYR A 49 -8.69 12.61 4.38
C TYR A 49 -10.12 12.35 3.83
N GLY A 50 -10.41 11.16 3.33
CA GLY A 50 -11.73 10.79 2.79
C GLY A 50 -12.07 11.43 1.46
N THR A 51 -11.09 12.02 0.75
CA THR A 51 -11.32 12.61 -0.57
C THR A 51 -11.29 11.52 -1.65
N LEU A 52 -12.34 11.45 -2.46
CA LEU A 52 -12.34 10.61 -3.65
C LEU A 52 -11.24 11.09 -4.60
N VAL A 53 -10.26 10.23 -4.86
CA VAL A 53 -9.12 10.59 -5.70
C VAL A 53 -9.57 10.58 -7.16
N THR A 54 -9.57 11.75 -7.79
CA THR A 54 -9.71 11.84 -9.25
C THR A 54 -8.42 11.34 -9.89
N ILE A 55 -8.53 10.31 -10.71
CA ILE A 55 -7.40 9.82 -11.51
C ILE A 55 -7.44 10.59 -12.83
N SER A 56 -6.49 11.51 -13.03
CA SER A 56 -6.47 12.42 -14.18
C SER A 56 -6.51 11.70 -15.55
N GLY A 57 -6.06 10.44 -15.61
CA GLY A 57 -6.08 9.59 -16.80
C GLY A 57 -7.23 8.57 -16.85
N GLY A 58 -8.14 8.55 -15.88
CA GLY A 58 -9.27 7.61 -15.79
C GLY A 58 -8.91 6.16 -15.45
N GLU A 59 -7.64 5.77 -15.62
CA GLU A 59 -7.15 4.42 -15.33
C GLU A 59 -6.08 4.40 -14.24
N LEU A 60 -6.17 3.40 -13.37
CA LEU A 60 -5.16 3.14 -12.35
C LEU A 60 -4.06 2.25 -12.94
N TYR A 61 -2.85 2.77 -12.99
CA TYR A 61 -1.69 2.05 -13.48
C TYR A 61 -0.80 1.63 -12.31
N PHE A 62 -0.44 0.35 -12.25
CA PHE A 62 0.67 -0.11 -11.40
C PHE A 62 2.00 0.44 -11.94
N VAL A 63 2.20 0.36 -13.26
CA VAL A 63 3.32 0.99 -13.96
C VAL A 63 2.72 1.83 -15.08
N HIS A 64 2.99 3.12 -15.06
CA HIS A 64 2.49 4.03 -16.09
C HIS A 64 3.21 3.76 -17.43
N PRO A 65 2.50 3.72 -18.58
CA PRO A 65 3.11 3.45 -19.88
C PRO A 65 4.14 4.52 -20.28
N GLU A 66 3.90 5.77 -19.90
CA GLU A 66 4.86 6.85 -20.05
C GLU A 66 5.84 6.87 -18.87
N LYS A 67 7.11 6.52 -19.16
CA LYS A 67 8.20 6.43 -18.18
C LYS A 67 8.41 7.72 -17.39
N PHE A 68 8.31 8.87 -18.04
CA PHE A 68 8.47 10.18 -17.39
C PHE A 68 7.46 10.41 -16.26
N ILE A 69 6.21 10.00 -16.46
CA ILE A 69 5.15 10.13 -15.45
C ILE A 69 5.44 9.19 -14.27
N MET A 70 5.87 7.96 -14.54
CA MET A 70 6.26 7.01 -13.49
C MET A 70 7.44 7.53 -12.65
N GLU A 71 8.51 8.02 -13.31
CA GLU A 71 9.68 8.58 -12.62
C GLU A 71 9.30 9.80 -11.78
N THR A 72 8.46 10.69 -12.32
CA THR A 72 7.98 11.88 -11.60
C THR A 72 7.16 11.49 -10.37
N ALA A 73 6.31 10.46 -10.47
CA ALA A 73 5.55 9.95 -9.34
C ALA A 73 6.47 9.39 -8.24
N LEU A 74 7.46 8.59 -8.61
CA LEU A 74 8.44 8.03 -7.68
C LEU A 74 9.32 9.11 -7.04
N ASP A 75 9.76 10.12 -7.80
CA ASP A 75 10.50 11.25 -7.25
C ASP A 75 9.68 12.00 -6.20
N LYS A 76 8.38 12.25 -6.47
CA LYS A 76 7.47 12.86 -5.49
C LYS A 76 7.32 12.00 -4.24
N THR A 77 7.18 10.69 -4.38
CA THR A 77 7.12 9.75 -3.24
C THR A 77 8.40 9.82 -2.40
N ILE A 78 9.57 9.80 -3.03
CA ILE A 78 10.86 9.89 -2.33
C ILE A 78 11.00 11.22 -1.57
N GLN A 79 10.55 12.32 -2.19
CA GLN A 79 10.57 13.65 -1.57
C GLN A 79 9.60 13.75 -0.39
N GLU A 80 8.34 13.35 -0.58
CA GLU A 80 7.27 13.42 0.42
C GLU A 80 7.66 12.66 1.70
N PHE A 81 8.14 11.43 1.55
CA PHE A 81 8.52 10.57 2.68
C PHE A 81 9.99 10.70 3.09
N LYS A 82 10.74 11.65 2.52
CA LYS A 82 12.16 11.89 2.80
C LYS A 82 13.03 10.62 2.72
N MET A 83 12.69 9.71 1.80
CA MET A 83 13.29 8.37 1.74
C MET A 83 14.77 8.39 1.39
N TRP A 84 15.24 9.46 0.74
CA TRP A 84 16.61 9.57 0.24
C TRP A 84 17.70 9.26 1.29
N GLN A 85 17.49 9.65 2.55
CA GLN A 85 18.49 9.38 3.60
C GLN A 85 18.51 7.92 4.07
N SER A 86 17.40 7.21 3.90
CA SER A 86 17.24 5.81 4.28
C SER A 86 17.50 4.85 3.12
N MET A 87 17.63 5.36 1.90
CA MET A 87 17.91 4.56 0.71
C MET A 87 19.42 4.33 0.55
N SER A 88 19.79 3.12 0.14
CA SER A 88 21.17 2.84 -0.30
C SER A 88 21.55 3.74 -1.48
N ARG A 89 22.65 4.49 -1.33
CA ARG A 89 23.14 5.41 -2.36
C ARG A 89 23.74 4.62 -3.52
N LYS A 90 23.09 4.70 -4.68
CA LYS A 90 23.60 4.17 -5.94
C LYS A 90 23.78 5.29 -6.96
N PRO A 91 24.70 5.15 -7.93
CA PRO A 91 24.83 6.10 -9.03
C PRO A 91 23.53 6.20 -9.82
N GLY A 92 23.11 7.42 -10.15
CA GLY A 92 21.89 7.70 -10.91
C GLY A 92 20.78 8.35 -10.07
N LYS A 93 19.61 8.52 -10.69
CA LYS A 93 18.45 9.10 -10.01
C LYS A 93 17.84 8.11 -9.02
N PRO A 94 17.41 8.57 -7.82
CA PRO A 94 16.79 7.71 -6.82
C PRO A 94 15.51 7.04 -7.33
N SER A 95 14.68 7.78 -8.09
CA SER A 95 13.45 7.29 -8.73
C SER A 95 13.70 6.19 -9.75
N GLU A 96 14.73 6.30 -10.59
CA GLU A 96 15.08 5.26 -11.55
C GLU A 96 15.45 3.95 -10.85
N TYR A 97 16.25 4.04 -9.78
CA TYR A 97 16.63 2.88 -9.00
C TYR A 97 15.42 2.22 -8.31
N MET A 98 14.59 3.03 -7.67
CA MET A 98 13.35 2.58 -7.03
C MET A 98 12.38 1.95 -8.02
N GLY A 99 12.24 2.55 -9.21
CA GLY A 99 11.36 2.07 -10.29
C GLY A 99 11.78 0.70 -10.79
N LYS A 100 13.07 0.48 -11.09
CA LYS A 100 13.57 -0.84 -11.49
C LYS A 100 13.31 -1.92 -10.44
N MET A 101 13.48 -1.59 -9.17
CA MET A 101 13.20 -2.51 -8.07
C MET A 101 11.71 -2.83 -7.95
N TYR A 102 10.86 -1.82 -8.16
CA TYR A 102 9.41 -1.98 -8.15
C TYR A 102 8.91 -2.88 -9.28
N GLU A 103 9.42 -2.67 -10.50
CA GLU A 103 9.11 -3.50 -11.66
C GLU A 103 9.47 -4.97 -11.42
N GLN A 104 10.65 -5.24 -10.87
CA GLN A 104 11.07 -6.61 -10.51
C GLN A 104 10.12 -7.27 -9.52
N ILE A 105 9.71 -6.56 -8.46
CA ILE A 105 8.77 -7.08 -7.46
C ILE A 105 7.41 -7.36 -8.09
N LEU A 106 6.92 -6.47 -8.95
CA LEU A 106 5.65 -6.66 -9.64
C LEU A 106 5.68 -7.88 -10.55
N ASP A 107 6.76 -8.07 -11.31
CA ASP A 107 6.88 -9.20 -12.23
C ASP A 107 7.01 -10.53 -11.48
N GLU A 108 7.81 -10.58 -10.41
CA GLU A 108 7.86 -11.73 -9.48
C GLU A 108 6.46 -12.08 -8.98
N ALA A 109 5.70 -11.06 -8.56
CA ALA A 109 4.40 -11.26 -7.96
C ALA A 109 3.34 -11.65 -9.00
N ARG A 110 3.41 -11.13 -10.24
CA ARG A 110 2.57 -11.56 -11.37
C ARG A 110 2.79 -13.02 -11.70
N ILE A 111 4.06 -13.44 -11.83
CA ILE A 111 4.45 -14.82 -12.15
C ILE A 111 3.91 -15.79 -11.08
N ALA A 112 4.13 -15.47 -9.80
CA ALA A 112 3.69 -16.30 -8.68
C ALA A 112 2.18 -16.49 -8.59
N ARG A 113 1.39 -15.57 -9.16
CA ARG A 113 -0.07 -15.63 -9.14
C ARG A 113 -0.68 -16.27 -10.39
N SER A 114 0.00 -16.18 -11.54
CA SER A 114 -0.42 -16.88 -12.75
C SER A 114 -0.43 -18.41 -12.63
N SER A 115 0.24 -18.98 -11.62
CA SER A 115 0.19 -20.42 -11.34
C SER A 115 -1.08 -20.91 -10.62
N GLY A 116 -1.95 -19.99 -10.15
CA GLY A 116 -3.14 -20.33 -9.32
C GLY A 116 -4.46 -20.48 -10.07
N GLY A 117 -4.50 -20.30 -11.39
CA GLY A 117 -5.74 -20.46 -12.19
C GLY A 117 -6.80 -19.37 -12.02
N GLU A 118 -6.55 -18.33 -11.21
CA GLU A 118 -7.46 -17.19 -11.07
C GLU A 118 -7.42 -16.26 -12.28
N ARG A 119 -8.62 -15.87 -12.75
CA ARG A 119 -8.83 -15.10 -13.99
C ARG A 119 -8.41 -13.61 -13.88
N TYR A 120 -8.23 -13.10 -12.66
CA TYR A 120 -7.81 -11.72 -12.39
C TYR A 120 -6.89 -11.66 -11.16
N PRO A 121 -5.58 -11.92 -11.30
CA PRO A 121 -4.64 -11.93 -10.18
C PRO A 121 -4.21 -10.50 -9.80
N GLN A 122 -5.15 -9.58 -9.57
CA GLN A 122 -4.81 -8.25 -9.06
C GLN A 122 -4.48 -8.39 -7.57
N ALA A 123 -3.24 -8.07 -7.19
CA ALA A 123 -2.82 -8.09 -5.78
C ALA A 123 -3.18 -6.78 -5.12
N PRO A 124 -3.36 -6.82 -3.79
CA PRO A 124 -3.35 -5.62 -3.01
C PRO A 124 -1.94 -5.01 -3.12
N SER A 125 -1.87 -3.74 -3.54
CA SER A 125 -0.60 -3.06 -3.89
C SER A 125 0.33 -2.84 -2.69
N ASP A 126 -0.23 -2.96 -1.48
CA ASP A 126 0.45 -2.77 -0.20
C ASP A 126 1.59 -3.77 -0.01
N ASP A 127 1.39 -5.04 -0.35
CA ASP A 127 2.41 -6.07 -0.25
C ASP A 127 3.62 -5.78 -1.14
N GLU A 128 3.40 -5.34 -2.39
CA GLU A 128 4.51 -4.98 -3.29
C GLU A 128 5.24 -3.73 -2.83
N TRP A 129 4.52 -2.73 -2.31
CA TRP A 129 5.09 -1.51 -1.77
C TRP A 129 5.91 -1.77 -0.50
N GLU A 130 5.40 -2.61 0.40
CA GLU A 130 6.13 -3.01 1.61
C GLU A 130 7.44 -3.72 1.24
N ARG A 131 7.40 -4.67 0.29
CA ARG A 131 8.60 -5.34 -0.23
C ARG A 131 9.58 -4.35 -0.86
N ASN A 132 9.08 -3.38 -1.62
CA ASN A 132 9.93 -2.37 -2.26
C ASN A 132 10.65 -1.53 -1.21
N VAL A 133 9.91 -0.98 -0.25
CA VAL A 133 10.45 -0.16 0.84
C VAL A 133 11.45 -0.95 1.67
N LYS A 134 11.15 -2.21 2.03
CA LYS A 134 12.10 -3.09 2.74
C LYS A 134 13.40 -3.31 1.96
N ARG A 135 13.32 -3.52 0.64
CA ARG A 135 14.52 -3.69 -0.21
C ARG A 135 15.30 -2.38 -0.38
N LEU A 136 14.63 -1.22 -0.34
CA LEU A 136 15.25 0.10 -0.43
C LEU A 136 15.99 0.52 0.84
N ILE A 137 15.44 0.20 2.01
CA ILE A 137 15.89 0.70 3.32
C ILE A 137 17.16 0.02 3.83
N LYS A 138 17.69 -1.01 3.14
CA LYS A 138 18.83 -1.84 3.59
C LYS A 138 19.79 -1.13 4.58
N ASN A 139 19.60 -1.47 5.86
CA ASN A 139 20.65 -1.53 6.88
C ASN A 139 21.61 -2.67 6.54
#